data_AF-A0A2S5T2C4-F1
#
_entry.id   AF-A0A2S5T2C4-F1
#
_cell.length_a   1.000
_cell.length_b   1.000
_cell.length_c   1.000
_cell.angle_alpha   90.00
_cell.angle_beta   90.00
_cell.angle_gamma   90.00
#
_symmetry.space_group_name_H-M   'P 1'
#
loop_
_entity.id
_entity.type
_entity.pdbx_description
1 polymer ?
#
loop_
_entity_poly.entity_id
_entity_poly.type
_entity_poly.pdbx_seq_one_letter_code
_entity_poly.pdbx_strand_id
1 'polypeptide(L)'
;MHFDHVNGRFTYRQLDLGWDAEAMAWIGPAPQLGPNARLCLQASHGDHPPSILVCEVALATLVLIERMDQDARRYLATEAEGYIRNTYHRLAGPEDFSVLTLEMNGESCSDRFALTYRAGFDAGAVWKVRFKGLVPLHWRVEHEASTMPVADGSGRSDPSASHDDSEAPLPLARLGRRWLGPFAWIARPA
;
A
#
# COMPACT_ATOMS: atom_id res chain seq x y z
N MET A 1 30.10 -1.99 -6.55
CA MET A 1 28.69 -2.40 -6.76
C MET A 1 28.75 -3.80 -7.34
N HIS A 2 28.31 -4.81 -6.58
CA HIS A 2 28.29 -6.19 -7.08
C HIS A 2 26.86 -6.47 -7.53
N PHE A 3 26.69 -6.92 -8.77
CA PHE A 3 25.42 -7.35 -9.31
C PHE A 3 25.52 -8.84 -9.57
N ASP A 4 24.69 -9.65 -8.92
CA ASP A 4 24.63 -11.09 -9.16
C ASP A 4 23.28 -11.40 -9.82
N HIS A 5 23.28 -11.33 -11.16
CA HIS A 5 22.07 -11.47 -12.00
C HIS A 5 21.40 -12.84 -11.84
N VAL A 6 22.10 -13.83 -11.27
CA VAL A 6 21.63 -15.21 -11.19
C VAL A 6 20.59 -15.41 -10.09
N ASN A 7 20.46 -14.49 -9.13
CA ASN A 7 19.65 -14.71 -7.91
C ASN A 7 18.63 -13.61 -7.59
N GLY A 8 18.39 -12.64 -8.50
CA GLY A 8 17.43 -11.56 -8.24
C GLY A 8 17.76 -10.77 -6.97
N ARG A 9 19.06 -10.60 -6.66
CA ARG A 9 19.53 -9.86 -5.48
C ARG A 9 20.35 -8.64 -5.88
N PHE A 10 20.17 -7.55 -5.14
CA PHE A 10 20.86 -6.29 -5.33
C PHE A 10 21.32 -5.74 -3.99
N THR A 11 22.63 -5.45 -3.89
CA THR A 11 23.22 -4.84 -2.70
C THR A 11 23.75 -3.44 -2.99
N TYR A 12 23.41 -2.49 -2.13
CA TYR A 12 23.93 -1.12 -2.19
C TYR A 12 24.23 -0.61 -0.77
N ARG A 13 25.52 -0.47 -0.44
CA ARG A 13 25.98 -0.14 0.93
C ARG A 13 25.36 -1.09 1.96
N GLN A 14 24.43 -0.59 2.79
CA GLN A 14 23.73 -1.35 3.83
C GLN A 14 22.39 -1.92 3.35
N LEU A 15 21.96 -1.61 2.12
CA LEU A 15 20.76 -2.20 1.53
C LEU A 15 21.11 -3.57 0.94
N ASP A 16 20.34 -4.58 1.34
CA ASP A 16 20.30 -5.91 0.73
C ASP A 16 18.85 -6.15 0.27
N LEU A 17 18.65 -6.16 -1.04
CA LEU A 17 17.33 -6.19 -1.67
C LEU A 17 17.20 -7.45 -2.53
N GLY A 18 16.07 -8.13 -2.42
CA GLY A 18 15.62 -9.18 -3.33
C GLY A 18 14.50 -8.67 -4.24
N TRP A 19 14.50 -9.08 -5.49
CA TRP A 19 13.39 -8.82 -6.40
C TRP A 19 12.17 -9.66 -6.02
N ASP A 20 11.02 -9.01 -5.90
CA ASP A 20 9.71 -9.64 -5.69
C ASP A 20 8.83 -9.33 -6.91
N ALA A 21 8.53 -10.38 -7.69
CA ALA A 21 7.73 -10.28 -8.90
C ALA A 21 6.24 -10.07 -8.63
N GLU A 22 5.72 -10.49 -7.47
CA GLU A 22 4.32 -10.27 -7.10
C GLU A 22 4.10 -8.81 -6.70
N ALA A 23 5.01 -8.27 -5.89
CA ALA A 23 4.98 -6.87 -5.49
C ALA A 23 5.49 -5.90 -6.56
N MET A 24 6.13 -6.42 -7.63
CA MET A 24 6.85 -5.64 -8.64
C MET A 24 7.82 -4.63 -7.99
N ALA A 25 8.56 -5.10 -7.00
CA ALA A 25 9.39 -4.26 -6.15
C ALA A 25 10.68 -4.96 -5.70
N TRP A 26 11.69 -4.15 -5.39
CA TRP A 26 12.87 -4.59 -4.67
C TRP A 26 12.61 -4.51 -3.17
N ILE A 27 12.70 -5.65 -2.48
CA ILE A 27 12.33 -5.78 -1.07
C ILE A 27 13.55 -6.13 -0.23
N GLY A 28 13.74 -5.42 0.88
CA GLY A 28 14.78 -5.70 1.86
C GLY A 28 14.27 -5.62 3.29
N PRO A 29 15.05 -6.08 4.28
CA PRO A 29 14.70 -5.91 5.69
C PRO A 29 14.79 -4.44 6.11
N ALA A 30 13.88 -4.00 6.96
CA ALA A 30 13.89 -2.68 7.60
C ALA A 30 13.84 -2.82 9.14
N PRO A 31 14.90 -3.37 9.77
CA PRO A 31 14.87 -3.75 11.18
C PRO A 31 14.62 -2.57 12.14
N GLN A 32 14.88 -1.34 11.72
CA GLN A 32 14.60 -0.12 12.47
C GLN A 32 13.10 0.08 12.74
N LEU A 33 12.23 -0.51 11.90
CA LEU A 33 10.78 -0.48 12.04
C LEU A 33 10.21 -1.67 12.81
N GLY A 34 11.04 -2.69 13.05
CA GLY A 34 10.67 -3.94 13.71
C GLY A 34 11.25 -5.17 13.01
N PRO A 35 11.27 -6.34 13.68
CA PRO A 35 11.95 -7.54 13.20
C PRO A 35 11.37 -8.12 11.90
N ASN A 36 10.10 -7.84 11.62
CA ASN A 36 9.40 -8.32 10.43
C ASN A 36 9.14 -7.23 9.39
N ALA A 37 9.59 -5.99 9.67
CA ALA A 37 9.32 -4.87 8.79
C ALA A 37 10.21 -4.92 7.54
N ARG A 38 9.67 -4.48 6.41
CA ARG A 38 10.36 -4.53 5.12
C ARG A 38 10.40 -3.16 4.45
N LEU A 39 11.48 -2.88 3.74
CA LEU A 39 11.58 -1.80 2.77
C LEU A 39 11.14 -2.36 1.41
N CYS A 40 10.26 -1.66 0.71
CA CYS A 40 9.82 -1.98 -0.64
C CYS A 40 10.11 -0.79 -1.56
N LEU A 41 10.99 -0.97 -2.54
CA LEU A 41 11.29 0.00 -3.58
C LEU A 41 10.55 -0.42 -4.86
N GLN A 42 9.45 0.28 -5.18
CA GLN A 42 8.68 -0.04 -6.38
C GLN A 42 9.51 0.23 -7.64
N ALA A 43 9.58 -0.76 -8.53
CA ALA A 43 10.29 -0.62 -9.79
C ALA A 43 9.34 -0.13 -10.89
N SER A 44 9.80 0.83 -11.69
CA SER A 44 9.07 1.28 -12.87
C SER A 44 9.14 0.26 -14.02
N HIS A 45 10.20 -0.56 -14.05
CA HIS A 45 10.54 -1.40 -15.19
C HIS A 45 11.10 -2.75 -14.74
N GLY A 46 10.22 -3.75 -14.58
CA GLY A 46 10.63 -5.13 -14.29
C GLY A 46 11.61 -5.25 -13.13
N ASP A 47 12.50 -6.23 -13.23
CA ASP A 47 13.56 -6.53 -12.26
C ASP A 47 14.84 -5.70 -12.50
N HIS A 48 14.73 -4.52 -13.12
CA HIS A 48 15.89 -3.65 -13.26
C HIS A 48 16.33 -3.11 -11.89
N PRO A 49 17.63 -3.10 -11.59
CA PRO A 49 18.15 -2.55 -10.34
C PRO A 49 17.64 -1.14 -10.05
N PRO A 50 17.35 -0.80 -8.78
CA PRO A 50 17.01 0.56 -8.42
C PRO A 50 18.21 1.48 -8.66
N SER A 51 17.97 2.69 -9.14
CA SER A 51 19.04 3.66 -9.34
C SER A 51 19.69 4.07 -8.01
N ILE A 52 20.94 4.55 -8.12
CA ILE A 52 21.72 5.03 -6.96
C ILE A 52 20.94 6.08 -6.17
N LEU A 53 20.25 7.01 -6.85
CA LEU A 53 19.46 8.04 -6.21
C LEU A 53 18.35 7.45 -5.33
N VAL A 54 17.60 6.46 -5.84
CA VAL A 54 16.55 5.77 -5.07
C VAL A 54 17.15 5.09 -3.83
N CYS A 55 18.32 4.47 -3.98
CA CYS A 55 19.01 3.84 -2.86
C CYS A 55 19.47 4.84 -1.80
N GLU A 56 20.02 5.99 -2.20
CA GLU A 56 20.41 7.06 -1.26
C GLU A 56 19.20 7.65 -0.53
N VAL A 57 18.09 7.88 -1.25
CA VAL A 57 16.86 8.37 -0.63
C VAL A 57 16.32 7.34 0.36
N ALA A 58 16.32 6.05 0.01
CA ALA A 58 15.89 4.98 0.91
C ALA A 58 16.74 4.93 2.19
N LEU A 59 18.06 5.01 2.07
CA LEU A 59 18.97 5.07 3.21
C LEU A 59 18.70 6.31 4.07
N ALA A 60 18.51 7.48 3.47
CA ALA A 60 18.20 8.71 4.20
C ALA A 60 16.85 8.64 4.93
N THR A 61 15.83 8.05 4.31
CA THR A 61 14.52 7.82 4.93
C THR A 61 14.63 6.85 6.11
N LEU A 62 15.39 5.76 5.97
CA LEU A 62 15.62 4.81 7.06
C LEU A 62 16.30 5.43 8.29
N VAL A 63 17.13 6.47 8.11
CA VAL A 63 17.74 7.21 9.23
C VAL A 63 16.69 7.98 10.06
N LEU A 64 15.60 8.43 9.44
CA LEU A 64 14.54 9.23 10.10
C LEU A 64 13.31 8.41 10.48
N ILE A 65 13.31 7.10 10.17
CA ILE A 65 12.10 6.31 10.09
C ILE A 65 11.40 6.10 11.42
N GLU A 66 12.13 6.01 12.53
CA GLU A 66 11.54 5.83 13.86
C GLU A 66 10.66 7.01 14.25
N ARG A 67 11.10 8.24 13.96
CA ARG A 67 10.30 9.45 14.20
C ARG A 67 9.06 9.45 13.32
N MET A 68 9.23 9.10 12.05
CA MET A 68 8.14 9.08 11.07
C MET A 68 7.09 8.03 11.43
N ASP A 69 7.52 6.87 11.95
CA ASP A 69 6.64 5.83 12.47
C ASP A 69 5.80 6.36 13.64
N GLN A 70 6.43 6.99 14.64
CA GLN A 70 5.71 7.56 15.78
C GLN A 70 4.67 8.60 15.34
N ASP A 71 5.03 9.46 14.39
CA ASP A 71 4.11 10.47 13.87
C ASP A 71 2.95 9.84 13.08
N ALA A 72 3.19 8.80 12.28
CA ALA A 72 2.13 8.07 11.58
C ALA A 72 1.18 7.35 12.54
N ARG A 73 1.68 6.70 13.59
CA ARG A 73 0.82 6.02 14.58
C ARG A 73 -0.08 6.99 15.33
N ARG A 74 0.46 8.15 15.74
CA ARG A 74 -0.34 9.23 16.36
C ARG A 74 -1.39 9.77 15.40
N TYR A 75 -0.99 10.00 14.15
CA TYR A 75 -1.86 10.45 13.08
C TYR A 75 -3.01 9.46 12.86
N LEU A 76 -2.74 8.15 12.77
CA LEU A 76 -3.77 7.11 12.66
C LEU A 76 -4.72 7.10 13.88
N ALA A 77 -4.17 7.08 15.09
CA ALA A 77 -4.98 7.04 16.31
C ALA A 77 -5.95 8.24 16.42
N THR A 78 -5.54 9.41 15.91
CA THR A 78 -6.35 10.64 15.95
C THR A 78 -7.32 10.73 14.76
N GLU A 79 -6.80 10.67 13.53
CA GLU A 79 -7.59 10.92 12.32
C GLU A 79 -8.49 9.75 11.93
N ALA A 80 -8.15 8.52 12.34
CA ALA A 80 -8.98 7.35 12.10
C ALA A 80 -9.89 6.99 13.27
N GLU A 81 -9.86 7.73 14.39
CA GLU A 81 -10.62 7.41 15.61
C GLU A 81 -12.11 7.20 15.31
N GLY A 82 -12.73 8.11 14.55
CA GLY A 82 -14.14 8.02 14.20
C GLY A 82 -14.48 6.76 13.40
N TYR A 83 -13.63 6.40 12.44
CA TYR A 83 -13.79 5.17 11.66
C TYR A 83 -13.61 3.92 12.53
N ILE A 84 -12.59 3.91 13.39
CA ILE A 84 -12.28 2.78 14.28
C ILE A 84 -13.41 2.55 15.27
N ARG A 85 -13.90 3.62 15.91
CA ARG A 85 -15.02 3.55 16.86
C ARG A 85 -16.29 3.05 16.19
N ASN A 86 -16.57 3.48 14.96
CA ASN A 86 -17.78 3.08 14.24
C ASN A 86 -17.71 1.64 13.74
N THR A 87 -16.53 1.16 13.36
CA THR A 87 -16.35 -0.17 12.72
C THR A 87 -16.06 -1.27 13.74
N TYR A 88 -15.22 -0.97 14.74
CA TYR A 88 -14.74 -1.96 15.71
C TYR A 88 -15.25 -1.71 17.13
N HIS A 89 -16.07 -0.67 17.34
CA HIS A 89 -16.65 -0.32 18.65
C HIS A 89 -15.61 -0.12 19.76
N ARG A 90 -14.42 0.38 19.42
CA ARG A 90 -13.33 0.64 20.37
C ARG A 90 -12.58 1.93 20.04
N LEU A 91 -11.77 2.37 21.00
CA LEU A 91 -10.69 3.33 20.76
C LEU A 91 -9.41 2.57 20.40
N ALA A 92 -8.55 3.21 19.62
CA ALA A 92 -7.22 2.69 19.30
C ALA A 92 -6.16 3.69 19.73
N GLY A 93 -5.08 3.18 20.32
CA GLY A 93 -3.88 3.95 20.63
C GLY A 93 -2.79 3.74 19.58
N PRO A 94 -1.74 4.58 19.57
CA PRO A 94 -0.57 4.40 18.69
C PRO A 94 0.06 2.99 18.77
N GLU A 95 0.00 2.35 19.94
CA GLU A 95 0.50 1.01 20.22
C GLU A 95 -0.28 -0.12 19.53
N ASP A 96 -1.53 0.13 19.11
CA ASP A 96 -2.34 -0.87 18.41
C ASP A 96 -1.84 -1.14 16.98
N PHE A 97 -0.96 -0.30 16.43
CA PHE A 97 -0.49 -0.39 15.05
C PHE A 97 0.95 -0.89 14.98
N SER A 98 1.20 -2.03 14.35
CA SER A 98 2.56 -2.55 14.12
C SER A 98 2.97 -2.34 12.66
N VAL A 99 4.14 -1.76 12.44
CA VAL A 99 4.64 -1.49 11.08
C VAL A 99 4.92 -2.81 10.35
N LEU A 100 4.48 -2.88 9.10
CA LEU A 100 4.75 -3.97 8.17
C LEU A 100 5.75 -3.56 7.10
N THR A 101 5.50 -2.44 6.42
CA THR A 101 6.33 -2.04 5.28
C THR A 101 6.51 -0.53 5.20
N LEU A 102 7.70 -0.14 4.72
CA LEU A 102 7.99 1.17 4.17
C LEU A 102 8.03 1.04 2.64
N GLU A 103 7.10 1.66 1.96
CA GLU A 103 7.02 1.65 0.50
C GLU A 103 7.50 2.97 -0.09
N MET A 104 8.40 2.91 -1.05
CA MET A 104 8.92 4.08 -1.77
C MET A 104 8.63 3.94 -3.26
N ASN A 105 8.06 4.98 -3.84
CA ASN A 105 7.82 5.04 -5.27
C ASN A 105 9.14 5.38 -5.95
N GLY A 106 9.81 4.41 -6.56
CA GLY A 106 11.20 4.48 -7.06
C GLY A 106 11.61 5.81 -7.71
N GLU A 107 11.68 5.85 -9.04
CA GLU A 107 12.34 6.96 -9.74
C GLU A 107 11.45 8.19 -9.96
N SER A 108 10.13 8.04 -9.81
CA SER A 108 9.15 9.06 -10.19
C SER A 108 8.73 10.00 -9.07
N CYS A 109 8.95 9.66 -7.79
CA CYS A 109 8.48 10.49 -6.68
C CYS A 109 9.28 10.27 -5.38
N SER A 110 10.50 10.79 -5.33
CA SER A 110 11.41 10.62 -4.17
C SER A 110 10.93 11.27 -2.87
N ASP A 111 10.00 12.23 -2.93
CA ASP A 111 9.42 12.88 -1.75
C ASP A 111 8.21 12.14 -1.18
N ARG A 112 7.75 11.05 -1.80
CA ARG A 112 6.57 10.30 -1.37
C ARG A 112 6.91 8.86 -1.05
N PHE A 113 6.46 8.45 0.12
CA PHE A 113 6.51 7.08 0.59
C PHE A 113 5.27 6.80 1.42
N ALA A 114 5.07 5.53 1.76
CA ALA A 114 3.99 5.10 2.61
C ALA A 114 4.50 4.17 3.71
N LEU A 115 3.98 4.34 4.91
CA LEU A 115 4.09 3.37 5.98
C LEU A 115 2.81 2.57 6.07
N THR A 116 2.97 1.26 6.15
CA THR A 116 1.90 0.30 6.16
C THR A 116 1.92 -0.45 7.48
N TYR A 117 0.75 -0.65 8.08
CA TYR A 117 0.57 -1.13 9.44
C TYR A 117 -0.44 -2.27 9.48
N ARG A 118 -0.24 -3.18 10.43
CA ARG A 118 -1.28 -4.09 10.92
C ARG A 118 -1.82 -3.55 12.22
N ALA A 119 -3.15 -3.53 12.36
CA ALA A 119 -3.78 -3.23 13.63
C ALA A 119 -3.94 -4.50 14.46
N GLY A 120 -3.69 -4.44 15.77
CA GLY A 120 -3.88 -5.58 16.68
C GLY A 120 -5.34 -6.03 16.81
N PHE A 121 -6.28 -5.15 16.46
CA PHE A 121 -7.73 -5.40 16.49
C PHE A 121 -8.32 -5.79 15.13
N ASP A 122 -7.55 -5.70 14.05
CA ASP A 122 -7.98 -6.13 12.72
C ASP A 122 -6.78 -6.69 11.94
N ALA A 123 -6.64 -8.01 12.00
CA ALA A 123 -5.57 -8.71 11.30
C ALA A 123 -5.82 -8.86 9.79
N GLY A 124 -7.06 -8.72 9.33
CA GLY A 124 -7.46 -8.84 7.92
C GLY A 124 -7.37 -7.51 7.15
N ALA A 125 -7.00 -6.43 7.84
CA ALA A 125 -6.86 -5.12 7.26
C ALA A 125 -5.43 -4.59 7.39
N VAL A 126 -5.07 -3.81 6.39
CA VAL A 126 -3.80 -3.14 6.27
C VAL A 126 -4.05 -1.64 6.27
N TRP A 127 -3.40 -0.94 7.19
CA TRP A 127 -3.56 0.48 7.43
C TRP A 127 -2.39 1.22 6.83
N LYS A 128 -2.66 2.13 5.89
CA LYS A 128 -1.60 2.79 5.14
C LYS A 128 -1.62 4.29 5.35
N VAL A 129 -0.49 4.85 5.75
CA VAL A 129 -0.27 6.29 5.89
C VAL A 129 0.68 6.74 4.80
N ARG A 130 0.25 7.69 3.97
CA ARG A 130 1.12 8.30 2.95
C ARG A 130 1.75 9.58 3.45
N PHE A 131 2.97 9.82 3.00
CA PHE A 131 3.75 10.99 3.37
C PHE A 131 4.14 11.81 2.15
N LYS A 132 4.42 13.08 2.41
CA LYS A 132 5.20 13.95 1.53
C LYS A 132 6.30 14.63 2.35
N GLY A 133 7.56 14.31 2.05
CA GLY A 133 8.66 14.60 2.96
C GLY A 133 8.40 13.93 4.32
N LEU A 134 8.57 14.66 5.42
CA LEU A 134 8.36 14.12 6.78
C LEU A 134 6.94 14.27 7.32
N VAL A 135 5.98 14.68 6.47
CA VAL A 135 4.62 15.03 6.90
C VAL A 135 3.62 13.95 6.47
N PRO A 136 2.85 13.36 7.40
CA PRO A 136 1.71 12.51 7.07
C PRO A 136 0.65 13.31 6.31
N LEU A 137 0.15 12.76 5.20
CA LEU A 137 -0.84 13.43 4.35
C LEU A 137 -2.24 12.84 4.47
N HIS A 138 -2.34 11.52 4.34
CA HIS A 138 -3.61 10.82 4.37
C HIS A 138 -3.43 9.38 4.78
N TRP A 139 -4.49 8.79 5.30
CA TRP A 139 -4.56 7.37 5.63
C TRP A 139 -5.64 6.65 4.82
N ARG A 140 -5.51 5.33 4.69
CA ARG A 140 -6.55 4.45 4.14
C ARG A 140 -6.45 3.05 4.76
N VAL A 141 -7.53 2.30 4.65
CA VAL A 141 -7.60 0.89 5.02
C VAL A 141 -7.79 0.07 3.76
N GLU A 142 -6.99 -0.99 3.63
CA GLU A 142 -7.05 -1.96 2.55
C GLU A 142 -7.33 -3.32 3.17
N HIS A 143 -8.37 -4.00 2.71
CA HIS A 143 -8.65 -5.38 3.11
C HIS A 143 -8.03 -6.32 2.08
N GLU A 144 -7.36 -7.37 2.55
CA GLU A 144 -7.01 -8.48 1.65
C GLU A 144 -8.33 -9.01 1.08
N ALA A 145 -8.48 -8.94 -0.25
CA ALA A 145 -9.62 -9.55 -0.91
C ALA A 145 -9.58 -11.04 -0.58
N SER A 146 -10.46 -11.49 0.31
CA SER A 146 -10.56 -12.90 0.67
C SER A 146 -10.69 -13.68 -0.63
N THR A 147 -9.70 -14.52 -0.93
CA THR A 147 -9.76 -15.44 -2.06
C THR A 147 -10.91 -16.40 -1.76
N MET A 148 -12.10 -16.05 -2.26
CA MET A 148 -13.26 -16.93 -2.20
C MET A 148 -12.86 -18.24 -2.90
N PRO A 149 -13.06 -19.42 -2.29
CA PRO A 149 -12.81 -20.66 -2.99
C PRO A 149 -13.73 -20.69 -4.21
N VAL A 150 -13.11 -20.80 -5.39
CA VAL A 150 -13.83 -21.13 -6.63
C VAL A 150 -14.50 -22.47 -6.34
N ALA A 151 -15.81 -22.44 -6.13
CA ALA A 151 -16.60 -23.66 -6.05
C ALA A 151 -16.36 -24.41 -7.36
N ASP A 152 -15.78 -25.60 -7.22
CA ASP A 152 -15.49 -26.53 -8.29
C ASP A 152 -16.81 -26.93 -8.97
N GLY A 153 -17.18 -26.17 -10.00
CA GLY A 153 -18.36 -26.37 -10.82
C GLY A 153 -18.13 -27.53 -11.78
N SER A 154 -18.02 -28.74 -11.23
CA SER A 154 -18.13 -29.97 -12.01
C SER A 154 -19.58 -30.08 -12.50
N GLY A 155 -19.79 -29.74 -13.78
CA GLY A 155 -21.11 -29.72 -14.42
C GLY A 155 -21.00 -29.81 -15.93
N ARG A 156 -20.49 -30.94 -16.41
CA ARG A 156 -20.48 -31.35 -17.81
C ARG A 156 -21.92 -31.55 -18.30
N SER A 157 -22.38 -30.77 -19.30
CA SER A 157 -23.34 -31.16 -20.36
C SER A 157 -23.51 -30.03 -21.39
N ASP A 158 -23.02 -30.26 -22.60
CA ASP A 158 -23.39 -29.61 -23.87
C ASP A 158 -24.36 -30.57 -24.62
N PRO A 159 -25.00 -30.23 -25.75
CA PRO A 159 -25.63 -28.98 -26.19
C PRO A 159 -27.07 -29.24 -26.74
N SER A 160 -27.91 -28.20 -26.93
CA SER A 160 -29.01 -28.23 -27.93
C SER A 160 -29.58 -26.83 -28.20
N ALA A 161 -29.85 -26.61 -29.49
CA ALA A 161 -30.13 -25.35 -30.18
C ALA A 161 -31.58 -24.86 -30.07
N SER A 162 -31.82 -23.54 -30.20
CA SER A 162 -32.30 -22.86 -31.44
C SER A 162 -33.00 -21.51 -31.15
N HIS A 163 -32.82 -20.57 -32.09
CA HIS A 163 -33.42 -19.23 -32.30
C HIS A 163 -34.79 -18.90 -31.65
N ASP A 164 -34.97 -17.64 -31.20
CA ASP A 164 -35.71 -16.62 -31.98
C ASP A 164 -35.57 -15.18 -31.42
N ASP A 165 -35.74 -14.21 -32.31
CA ASP A 165 -35.55 -12.75 -32.21
C ASP A 165 -36.55 -12.00 -31.30
N SER A 166 -36.11 -10.86 -30.71
CA SER A 166 -36.87 -9.59 -30.69
C SER A 166 -36.12 -8.42 -30.04
N GLU A 167 -36.47 -7.23 -30.54
CA GLU A 167 -35.74 -5.96 -30.63
C GLU A 167 -35.85 -5.01 -29.41
N ALA A 168 -34.73 -4.34 -29.05
CA ALA A 168 -34.52 -2.96 -28.52
C ALA A 168 -35.27 -2.44 -27.25
N PRO A 169 -34.81 -1.37 -26.53
CA PRO A 169 -33.77 -0.38 -26.87
C PRO A 169 -32.72 -0.06 -25.76
N LEU A 170 -31.73 0.76 -26.14
CA LEU A 170 -30.61 1.32 -25.35
C LEU A 170 -31.02 2.01 -24.04
N PRO A 171 -30.07 2.19 -23.09
CA PRO A 171 -29.65 3.56 -22.83
C PRO A 171 -28.14 3.77 -22.67
N LEU A 172 -27.71 4.93 -23.15
CA LEU A 172 -26.52 5.68 -22.75
C LEU A 172 -26.32 5.65 -21.23
N ALA A 173 -25.13 5.23 -20.77
CA ALA A 173 -24.67 5.54 -19.43
C ALA A 173 -23.16 5.85 -19.39
N ARG A 174 -22.90 7.16 -19.29
CA ARG A 174 -21.84 7.80 -18.48
C ARG A 174 -20.41 7.81 -19.00
N LEU A 175 -20.18 8.82 -19.83
CA LEU A 175 -19.11 9.82 -19.64
C LEU A 175 -18.84 10.14 -18.15
N GLY A 176 -17.54 10.18 -17.81
CA GLY A 176 -16.92 11.22 -17.00
C GLY A 176 -17.47 11.46 -15.59
N ARG A 177 -16.90 10.79 -14.60
CA ARG A 177 -16.81 11.37 -13.24
C ARG A 177 -15.46 12.05 -13.08
N ARG A 178 -15.46 13.35 -13.40
CA ARG A 178 -14.60 14.36 -12.79
C ARG A 178 -14.55 14.10 -11.28
N TRP A 179 -13.36 13.88 -10.73
CA TRP A 179 -13.13 13.95 -9.30
C TRP A 179 -13.06 15.42 -8.90
N LEU A 180 -14.20 15.94 -8.43
CA LEU A 180 -14.24 17.05 -7.48
C LEU A 180 -14.86 16.47 -6.21
N GLY A 181 -14.01 16.24 -5.21
CA GLY A 181 -14.39 15.88 -3.85
C GLY A 181 -13.69 16.83 -2.87
N PRO A 182 -14.33 17.20 -1.75
CA PRO A 182 -14.33 18.57 -1.26
C PRO A 182 -13.20 18.87 -0.27
N PHE A 183 -12.64 20.07 -0.38
CA PHE A 183 -11.92 20.75 0.70
C PHE A 183 -12.91 21.06 1.82
N ALA A 184 -12.83 20.34 2.94
CA ALA A 184 -13.40 20.79 4.20
C ALA A 184 -12.37 21.70 4.89
N TRP A 185 -12.51 23.01 4.67
CA TRP A 185 -11.85 24.05 5.46
C TRP A 185 -12.51 24.10 6.83
N ILE A 186 -11.77 23.78 7.89
CA ILE A 186 -12.17 24.14 9.25
C ILE A 186 -11.40 25.41 9.62
N ALA A 187 -12.11 26.54 9.55
CA ALA A 187 -11.67 27.79 10.15
C ALA A 187 -11.63 27.61 11.68
N ARG A 188 -10.47 27.89 12.29
CA ARG A 188 -10.36 28.10 13.75
C ARG A 188 -10.81 29.53 14.07
N PRO A 189 -11.65 29.75 15.09
CA PRO A 189 -11.80 31.08 15.67
C PRO A 189 -10.59 31.41 16.56
N ALA A 190 -10.18 32.68 16.48
CA ALA A 190 -9.25 33.33 17.41
C ALA A 190 -9.94 33.69 18.73
#